data_AF-A0A8T4EGI1-F1
#
_entry.id   AF-A0A8T4EGI1-F1
#
_cell.length_a   1.000
_cell.length_b   1.000
_cell.length_c   1.000
_cell.angle_alpha   90.00
_cell.angle_beta   90.00
_cell.angle_gamma   90.00
#
_symmetry.space_group_name_H-M   'P 1'
#
loop_
_entity.id
_entity.type
_entity.pdbx_description
1 polymer ?
#
loop_
_entity_poly.entity_id
_entity_poly.type
_entity_poly.pdbx_seq_one_letter_code
_entity_poly.pdbx_strand_id
1 'polypeptide(L)'
;PQERDVFRDMSEDLIGTRGAYLLDEKLNILGKVPVSELQGTLRSVSNVYAVVFDGSIERDLVSVAERANVKHLIAMDSKVKPQETRLKIATVNDL
;
A
#
# COMPACT_ATOMS: atom_id res chain seq x y z
N PRO A 1 -0.19 -6.86 16.44
CA PRO A 1 1.25 -6.69 16.73
C PRO A 1 2.12 -7.06 15.53
N GLN A 2 2.00 -8.27 14.98
CA GLN A 2 2.86 -8.75 13.87
C GLN A 2 2.71 -7.99 12.54
N GLU A 3 1.49 -7.60 12.11
CA GLU A 3 1.33 -6.97 10.79
C GLU A 3 2.02 -5.61 10.68
N ARG A 4 1.99 -4.80 11.75
CA ARG A 4 2.57 -3.45 11.76
C ARG A 4 4.09 -3.49 11.64
N ASP A 5 4.73 -4.43 12.32
CA ASP A 5 6.18 -4.58 12.27
C ASP A 5 6.62 -5.04 10.88
N VAL A 6 5.89 -5.97 10.26
CA VAL A 6 6.13 -6.37 8.86
C VAL A 6 5.99 -5.18 7.90
N PHE A 7 4.94 -4.37 8.04
CA PHE A 7 4.76 -3.19 7.19
C PHE A 7 5.85 -2.14 7.39
N ARG A 8 6.33 -1.97 8.63
CA ARG A 8 7.42 -1.05 8.96
C ARG A 8 8.71 -1.49 8.29
N ASP A 9 9.13 -2.74 8.51
CA ASP A 9 10.34 -3.31 7.94
C ASP A 9 10.32 -3.21 6.40
N MET A 10 9.19 -3.58 5.77
CA MET A 10 9.00 -3.46 4.33
C MET A 10 9.02 -2.01 3.83
N SER A 11 8.49 -1.07 4.62
CA SER A 11 8.52 0.35 4.25
C SER A 11 9.94 0.89 4.29
N GLU A 12 10.71 0.56 5.34
CA GLU A 12 12.11 0.93 5.48
C GLU A 12 12.96 0.42 4.31
N ASP A 13 12.74 -0.82 3.87
CA ASP A 13 13.38 -1.42 2.69
C ASP A 13 13.05 -0.69 1.37
N LEU A 14 11.93 0.01 1.33
CA LEU A 14 11.48 0.73 0.14
C LEU A 14 11.92 2.20 0.12
N ILE A 15 12.35 2.78 1.25
CA ILE A 15 12.75 4.19 1.34
C ILE A 15 13.81 4.53 0.29
N GLY A 16 13.50 5.50 -0.57
CA GLY A 16 14.41 5.98 -1.61
C GLY A 16 14.40 5.16 -2.90
N THR A 17 13.65 4.04 -2.93
CA THR A 17 13.53 3.20 -4.13
C THR A 17 12.32 3.58 -4.99
N ARG A 18 11.32 4.30 -4.43
CA ARG A 18 10.02 4.53 -5.07
C ARG A 18 9.36 3.24 -5.57
N GLY A 19 9.57 2.15 -4.83
CA GLY A 19 8.97 0.85 -5.08
C GLY A 19 7.70 0.63 -4.26
N ALA A 20 6.95 -0.41 -4.63
CA ALA A 20 5.74 -0.85 -3.96
C ALA A 20 5.75 -2.38 -3.84
N TYR A 21 5.39 -2.88 -2.67
CA TYR A 21 5.08 -4.28 -2.40
C TYR A 21 3.58 -4.51 -2.38
N LEU A 22 3.16 -5.55 -3.08
CA LEU A 22 1.79 -6.07 -3.09
C LEU A 22 1.77 -7.29 -2.18
N LEU A 23 0.87 -7.31 -1.20
CA LEU A 23 0.82 -8.34 -0.17
C LEU A 23 -0.52 -9.09 -0.21
N ASP A 24 -0.48 -10.40 0.05
CA ASP A 24 -1.67 -11.22 0.25
C ASP A 24 -2.19 -11.12 1.70
N GLU A 25 -3.28 -11.82 2.01
CA GLU A 25 -3.89 -11.85 3.36
C GLU A 25 -2.97 -12.44 4.44
N LYS A 26 -1.91 -13.16 4.04
CA LYS A 26 -0.90 -13.74 4.92
C LYS A 26 0.36 -12.87 5.02
N LEU A 27 0.32 -11.66 4.45
CA LEU A 27 1.44 -10.73 4.36
C LEU A 27 2.65 -11.25 3.54
N ASN A 28 2.42 -12.19 2.62
CA ASN A 28 3.44 -12.60 1.67
C ASN A 28 3.49 -11.61 0.50
N ILE A 29 4.71 -11.33 0.02
CA ILE A 29 4.92 -10.50 -1.16
C ILE A 29 4.44 -11.26 -2.40
N LEU A 30 3.32 -10.80 -2.96
CA LEU A 30 2.81 -11.22 -4.27
C LEU A 30 3.68 -10.67 -5.41
N GLY A 31 4.24 -9.48 -5.21
CA GLY A 31 5.13 -8.86 -6.19
C GLY A 31 5.65 -7.51 -5.74
N LYS A 32 6.70 -7.04 -6.43
CA LYS A 32 7.27 -5.70 -6.31
C LYS A 32 7.09 -4.96 -7.63
N VAL A 33 6.57 -3.74 -7.58
CA VAL A 33 6.42 -2.88 -8.75
C VAL A 33 6.86 -1.46 -8.44
N PRO A 34 7.27 -0.66 -9.44
CA PRO A 34 7.47 0.78 -9.24
C PRO A 34 6.16 1.47 -8.83
N VAL A 35 6.24 2.53 -8.01
CA VAL A 35 5.06 3.33 -7.62
C VAL A 35 4.32 3.89 -8.83
N SER A 36 5.04 4.25 -9.90
CA SER A 36 4.45 4.70 -11.16
C SER A 36 3.56 3.65 -11.84
N GLU A 37 3.81 2.36 -11.61
CA GLU A 37 3.08 1.24 -12.22
C GLU A 37 2.08 0.59 -11.26
N LEU A 38 2.08 0.99 -9.99
CA LEU A 38 1.23 0.42 -8.95
C LEU A 38 -0.26 0.49 -9.31
N GLN A 39 -0.72 1.64 -9.82
CA GLN A 39 -2.12 1.80 -10.21
C GLN A 39 -2.54 0.87 -11.36
N GLY A 40 -1.63 0.63 -12.33
CA GLY A 40 -1.89 -0.32 -13.42
C GLY A 40 -1.93 -1.75 -12.89
N THR A 41 -0.95 -2.09 -12.05
CA THR A 41 -0.83 -3.43 -11.46
C THR A 41 -2.03 -3.79 -10.59
N LEU A 42 -2.52 -2.86 -9.76
CA LEU A 42 -3.72 -3.08 -8.93
C LEU A 42 -5.00 -3.30 -9.75
N ARG A 43 -5.04 -2.86 -11.02
CA ARG A 43 -6.18 -3.16 -11.92
C ARG A 43 -6.08 -4.55 -12.55
N SER A 44 -4.87 -5.10 -12.65
CA SER A 44 -4.60 -6.39 -13.30
C SER A 44 -4.49 -7.54 -12.31
N VAL A 45 -3.99 -7.28 -11.10
CA VAL A 45 -3.77 -8.27 -10.05
C VAL A 45 -4.93 -8.26 -9.07
N SER A 46 -5.57 -9.40 -8.89
CA SER A 46 -6.59 -9.65 -7.88
C SER A 46 -5.98 -10.28 -6.62
N ASN A 47 -6.71 -10.26 -5.51
CA ASN A 47 -6.33 -10.82 -4.20
C ASN A 47 -5.18 -10.08 -3.47
N VAL A 48 -5.01 -8.79 -3.76
CA VAL A 48 -4.11 -7.93 -2.99
C VAL A 48 -4.83 -7.50 -1.72
N TYR A 49 -4.30 -7.89 -0.58
CA TYR A 49 -4.83 -7.53 0.74
C TYR A 49 -4.27 -6.19 1.24
N ALA A 50 -2.96 -6.02 1.09
CA ALA A 50 -2.25 -4.84 1.55
C ALA A 50 -1.24 -4.36 0.50
N VAL A 51 -0.99 -3.06 0.49
CA VAL A 51 0.01 -2.44 -0.38
C VAL A 51 0.91 -1.56 0.47
N VAL A 52 2.22 -1.76 0.37
CA VAL A 52 3.24 -0.94 1.04
C VAL A 52 4.06 -0.27 -0.04
N PHE A 53 4.20 1.05 -0.03
CA PHE A 53 4.96 1.73 -1.08
C PHE A 53 5.65 3.02 -0.64
N ASP A 54 6.78 3.31 -1.29
CA ASP A 54 7.57 4.53 -1.05
C ASP A 54 7.03 5.70 -1.88
N GLY A 55 5.95 6.29 -1.39
CA GLY A 55 5.27 7.42 -2.03
C GLY A 55 4.21 8.06 -1.14
N SER A 56 3.32 8.84 -1.76
CA SER A 56 2.18 9.46 -1.08
C SER A 56 0.86 8.84 -1.52
N ILE A 57 -0.06 8.67 -0.57
CA ILE A 57 -1.42 8.18 -0.85
C ILE A 57 -2.24 9.33 -1.44
N GLU A 58 -2.69 9.14 -2.67
CA GLU A 58 -3.53 10.08 -3.42
C GLU A 58 -4.92 9.51 -3.70
N ARG A 59 -5.91 10.38 -3.91
CA ARG A 59 -7.32 10.01 -4.07
C ARG A 59 -7.56 9.04 -5.24
N ASP A 60 -6.79 9.16 -6.32
CA ASP A 60 -6.88 8.27 -7.47
C ASP A 60 -6.39 6.85 -7.12
N LEU A 61 -5.29 6.74 -6.36
CA LEU A 61 -4.78 5.45 -5.90
C LEU A 61 -5.76 4.77 -4.94
N VAL A 62 -6.32 5.53 -3.99
CA VAL A 62 -7.38 5.06 -3.08
C VAL A 62 -8.55 4.49 -3.86
N SER A 63 -9.02 5.22 -4.88
CA SER A 63 -10.14 4.79 -5.74
C SER A 63 -9.84 3.52 -6.54
N VAL A 64 -8.58 3.29 -6.92
CA VAL A 64 -8.15 2.04 -7.60
C VAL A 64 -8.08 0.90 -6.60
N ALA A 65 -7.48 1.13 -5.44
CA ALA A 65 -7.33 0.15 -4.39
C ALA A 65 -8.69 -0.32 -3.82
N GLU A 66 -9.67 0.57 -3.66
CA GLU A 66 -11.04 0.19 -3.28
C GLU A 66 -11.68 -0.74 -4.30
N ARG A 67 -11.51 -0.46 -5.60
CA ARG A 67 -12.04 -1.33 -6.68
C ARG A 67 -11.31 -2.66 -6.74
N ALA A 68 -10.02 -2.68 -6.42
CA ALA A 68 -9.20 -3.88 -6.30
C ALA A 68 -9.46 -4.66 -5.00
N ASN A 69 -10.37 -4.16 -4.14
CA ASN A 69 -10.74 -4.77 -2.86
C ASN A 69 -9.57 -4.90 -1.87
N VAL A 70 -8.58 -4.00 -1.99
CA VAL A 70 -7.48 -3.86 -1.03
C VAL A 70 -8.04 -3.42 0.32
N LYS A 71 -7.47 -3.87 1.43
CA LYS A 71 -7.90 -3.46 2.78
C LYS A 71 -6.95 -2.47 3.44
N HIS A 72 -5.66 -2.61 3.20
CA HIS A 72 -4.62 -1.78 3.82
C HIS A 72 -3.75 -1.08 2.77
N LEU A 73 -3.53 0.21 2.97
CA LEU A 73 -2.63 1.03 2.18
C LEU A 73 -1.63 1.69 3.12
N ILE A 74 -0.36 1.35 2.93
CA ILE A 74 0.76 1.84 3.71
C ILE A 74 1.67 2.64 2.78
N ALA A 75 1.99 3.87 3.17
CA ALA A 75 2.91 4.71 2.41
C ALA A 75 3.74 5.61 3.32
N MET A 76 4.68 6.37 2.74
CA MET A 76 5.48 7.35 3.49
C MET A 76 4.63 8.53 3.94
N ASP A 77 3.69 8.96 3.09
CA ASP A 77 2.84 10.11 3.35
C ASP A 77 1.41 9.85 2.84
N SER A 78 0.45 10.60 3.36
CA SER A 78 -0.95 10.52 2.91
C SER A 78 -1.55 11.90 2.71
N LYS A 79 -1.99 12.18 1.48
CA LYS A 79 -2.79 13.36 1.16
C LYS A 79 -4.28 13.12 1.40
N VAL A 80 -4.69 11.89 1.68
CA VAL A 80 -6.07 11.48 1.90
C VAL A 80 -6.26 11.13 3.37
N LYS A 81 -7.31 11.68 3.99
CA LYS A 81 -7.65 11.35 5.37
C LYS A 81 -8.30 9.96 5.43
N PRO A 82 -7.99 9.13 6.44
CA PRO A 82 -8.64 7.83 6.63
C PRO A 82 -10.18 7.92 6.72
N GLN A 83 -10.73 9.08 7.09
CA GLN A 83 -12.17 9.33 7.16
C GLN A 83 -12.85 9.48 5.79
N GLU A 84 -12.08 9.73 4.72
CA GLU A 84 -12.60 9.93 3.36
C GLU A 84 -12.71 8.62 2.56
N THR A 85 -12.31 7.49 3.15
CA THR A 85 -12.15 6.21 2.43
C THR A 85 -12.53 5.04 3.33
N ARG A 86 -12.92 3.92 2.72
CA ARG A 86 -13.21 2.67 3.46
C ARG A 86 -11.95 1.83 3.72
N LEU A 87 -10.84 2.18 3.08
CA LEU A 87 -9.53 1.57 3.24
C LEU A 87 -8.88 1.99 4.55
N LYS A 88 -8.14 1.07 5.17
CA LYS A 88 -7.25 1.41 6.28
C LYS A 88 -5.96 1.99 5.71
N ILE A 89 -5.82 3.29 5.85
CA ILE A 89 -4.60 4.02 5.51
C ILE A 89 -3.72 4.11 6.75
N ALA A 90 -2.44 3.80 6.59
CA ALA A 90 -1.40 4.07 7.58
C ALA A 90 -0.20 4.71 6.88
N THR A 91 0.47 5.63 7.56
CA THR A 91 1.79 6.08 7.12
C THR A 91 2.88 5.39 7.92
N VAL A 92 4.13 5.40 7.43
CA VAL A 92 5.28 4.88 8.19
C VAL A 92 5.42 5.57 9.56
N ASN A 93 4.98 6.82 9.67
CA ASN A 93 4.97 7.55 10.94
C ASN A 93 3.88 7.07 11.91
N ASP A 94 2.82 6.41 11.41
CA ASP A 94 1.69 5.90 12.22
C ASP A 94 1.88 4.44 12.67
N LEU A 95 2.84 3.73 12.06
CA LEU A 95 3.16 2.33 12.36
C LEU A 95 4.02 2.22 13.61
#